data_AF-A0A2M4B7S6-F1
#
_entry.id   AF-A0A2M4B7S6-F1
#
_cell.length_a   1.000
_cell.length_b   1.000
_cell.length_c   1.000
_cell.angle_alpha   90.00
_cell.angle_beta   90.00
_cell.angle_gamma   90.00
#
_symmetry.space_group_name_H-M   'P 1'
#
loop_
_entity.id
_entity.type
_entity.pdbx_description
1 polymer ?
#
loop_
_entity_poly.entity_id
_entity_poly.type
_entity_poly.pdbx_seq_one_letter_code
_entity_poly.pdbx_strand_id
1 'polypeptide(L)'
;MLSTALLRWLELSAFFLQFIEWWQTEANIGDLSKLPIPDAPGLDINAAKYAGICPICLQKHIIPTAISVSGYVYCYRCIVMHLQKESKCPVTKYPATINDLIRVYTDEDS
;
A
#
# COMPACT_ATOMS: atom_id res chain seq x y z
N MET A 1 0.77 19.85 55.96
CA MET A 1 2.10 19.60 55.36
C MET A 1 2.04 18.56 54.24
N LEU A 2 1.53 17.34 54.47
CA LEU A 2 1.44 16.30 53.43
C LEU A 2 0.42 16.61 52.32
N SER A 3 -0.76 17.11 52.68
CA SER A 3 -1.84 17.44 51.73
C SER A 3 -1.46 18.56 50.75
N THR A 4 -0.75 19.59 51.23
CA THR A 4 -0.25 20.70 50.40
C THR A 4 0.84 20.25 49.44
N ALA A 5 1.71 19.32 49.86
CA ALA A 5 2.72 18.75 48.97
C ALA A 5 2.06 17.94 47.84
N LEU A 6 1.07 17.10 48.15
CA LEU A 6 0.32 16.32 47.16
C LEU A 6 -0.37 17.20 46.11
N LEU A 7 -1.02 18.30 46.53
CA LEU A 7 -1.66 19.22 45.60
C LEU A 7 -0.65 19.92 44.67
N ARG A 8 0.54 20.26 45.17
CA ARG A 8 1.62 20.85 44.36
C ARG A 8 2.22 19.87 43.35
N TRP A 9 2.36 18.60 43.73
CA TRP A 9 2.78 17.55 42.80
C TRP A 9 1.74 17.30 41.71
N LEU A 10 0.44 17.33 42.07
CA LEU A 10 -0.64 17.20 41.12
C LEU A 10 -0.65 18.36 40.11
N GLU A 11 -0.50 19.59 40.60
CA GLU A 11 -0.40 20.80 39.78
C GLU A 11 0.79 20.70 38.80
N LEU A 12 1.98 20.32 39.29
CA LEU A 12 3.16 20.13 38.44
C LEU A 12 2.95 19.04 37.37
N SER A 13 2.28 17.94 37.73
CA SER A 13 2.01 16.84 36.80
C SER A 13 1.06 17.24 35.68
N ALA A 14 0.07 18.10 35.97
CA ALA A 14 -0.86 18.62 34.97
C ALA A 14 -0.13 19.52 33.95
N PHE A 15 0.74 20.41 34.42
CA PHE A 15 1.57 21.24 33.53
C PHE A 15 2.58 20.40 32.72
N PHE A 16 3.11 19.33 33.30
CA PHE A 16 4.03 18.43 32.62
C PHE A 16 3.34 17.64 31.50
N LEU A 17 2.10 17.17 31.70
CA LEU A 17 1.34 16.51 30.64
C LEU A 17 1.04 17.46 29.48
N GLN A 18 0.68 18.73 29.74
CA GLN A 18 0.54 19.74 28.68
C GLN A 18 1.85 19.96 27.90
N PHE A 19 3.00 19.97 28.59
CA PHE A 19 4.30 20.06 27.94
C PHE A 19 4.60 18.85 27.06
N ILE A 20 4.29 17.63 27.52
CA ILE A 20 4.48 16.40 26.74
C ILE A 20 3.55 16.34 25.52
N GLU A 21 2.28 16.76 25.65
CA GLU A 21 1.34 16.83 24.51
C GLU A 21 1.84 17.79 23.42
N TRP A 22 2.33 18.98 23.81
CA TRP A 22 2.96 19.90 22.89
C TRP A 22 4.22 19.30 22.25
N TRP A 23 5.10 18.70 23.05
CA TRP A 23 6.35 18.09 22.55
C TRP A 23 6.08 16.91 21.61
N GLN A 24 5.06 16.10 21.85
CA GLN A 24 4.66 15.00 20.96
C GLN A 24 3.99 15.52 19.68
N THR A 25 3.24 16.63 19.77
CA THR A 25 2.72 17.33 18.59
C THR A 25 3.85 17.86 17.72
N GLU A 26 4.89 18.41 18.36
CA GLU A 26 6.09 18.90 17.69
C GLU A 26 6.99 17.75 17.24
N ALA A 27 7.10 16.62 17.94
CA ALA A 27 7.84 15.43 17.47
C ALA A 27 7.16 14.72 16.27
N ASN A 28 5.92 15.11 15.96
CA ASN A 28 5.27 14.89 14.67
C ASN A 28 5.79 15.85 13.56
N ILE A 29 6.87 16.63 13.81
CA ILE A 29 7.82 17.15 12.82
C ILE A 29 8.53 15.96 12.15
N GLY A 30 7.74 15.16 11.45
CA GLY A 30 8.25 14.24 10.46
C GLY A 30 8.91 15.05 9.37
N ASP A 31 10.23 15.18 9.42
CA ASP A 31 10.98 15.66 8.25
C ASP A 31 12.49 15.35 8.26
N LEU A 32 13.12 15.10 9.41
CA LEU A 32 14.58 14.87 9.42
C LEU A 32 15.02 13.54 8.75
N SER A 33 14.09 12.63 8.49
CA SER A 33 14.32 11.36 7.79
C SER A 33 13.57 11.25 6.46
N LYS A 34 12.84 12.30 6.05
CA LYS A 34 12.13 12.28 4.77
C LYS A 34 13.12 12.54 3.65
N LEU A 35 13.61 11.45 3.08
CA LEU A 35 14.27 11.48 1.78
C LEU A 35 13.33 12.18 0.78
N PRO A 36 13.87 12.97 -0.18
CA PRO A 36 13.05 13.49 -1.27
C PRO A 36 12.33 12.33 -1.94
N ILE A 37 11.02 12.48 -2.14
CA ILE A 37 10.21 11.47 -2.82
C ILE A 37 10.83 11.28 -4.20
N PRO A 38 11.26 10.07 -4.58
CA PRO A 38 11.84 9.85 -5.90
C PRO A 38 10.80 10.18 -6.96
N ASP A 39 11.27 10.67 -8.11
CA ASP A 39 10.39 10.88 -9.27
C ASP A 39 9.65 9.59 -9.61
N ALA A 40 8.38 9.74 -10.02
CA ALA A 40 7.56 8.59 -10.35
C ALA A 40 8.26 7.73 -11.43
N PRO A 41 8.31 6.41 -11.26
CA PRO A 41 8.94 5.54 -12.25
C PRO A 41 8.22 5.70 -13.60
N GLY A 42 8.99 5.61 -14.69
CA GLY A 42 8.44 5.63 -16.03
C GLY A 42 7.44 4.50 -16.26
N LEU A 43 6.41 4.76 -17.09
CA LEU A 43 5.44 3.75 -17.48
C LEU A 43 6.13 2.60 -18.22
N ASP A 44 5.75 1.36 -17.90
CA ASP A 44 6.26 0.19 -18.61
C ASP A 44 5.79 0.21 -20.07
N ILE A 45 6.65 -0.25 -20.98
CA ILE A 45 6.45 -0.25 -22.44
C ILE A 45 5.18 -1.02 -22.81
N ASN A 46 4.88 -2.08 -22.06
CA ASN A 46 3.73 -2.94 -22.27
C ASN A 46 2.45 -2.45 -21.57
N ALA A 47 2.53 -1.45 -20.69
CA ALA A 47 1.38 -0.97 -19.93
C ALA A 47 0.29 -0.41 -20.84
N ALA A 48 0.68 0.40 -21.84
CA ALA A 48 -0.26 0.96 -22.82
C ALA A 48 -0.89 -0.13 -23.70
N LYS A 49 -0.13 -1.19 -24.03
CA LYS A 49 -0.60 -2.28 -24.89
C LYS A 49 -1.73 -3.10 -24.25
N TYR A 50 -1.68 -3.28 -22.93
CA TYR A 50 -2.66 -4.08 -22.20
C TYR A 50 -3.61 -3.25 -21.34
N ALA A 51 -3.71 -1.95 -21.62
CA ALA A 51 -4.65 -1.07 -20.94
C ALA A 51 -6.09 -1.58 -21.14
N GLY A 52 -6.77 -1.93 -20.05
CA GLY A 52 -8.17 -2.39 -20.05
C GLY A 52 -8.41 -3.80 -20.61
N ILE A 53 -7.36 -4.55 -20.97
CA ILE A 53 -7.47 -5.91 -21.51
C ILE A 53 -6.55 -6.89 -20.79
N CYS A 54 -6.94 -8.16 -20.76
CA CYS A 54 -6.13 -9.22 -20.16
C CYS A 54 -4.93 -9.57 -21.05
N PRO A 55 -3.68 -9.54 -20.55
CA PRO A 55 -2.51 -9.92 -21.36
C PRO A 55 -2.46 -11.41 -21.77
N ILE A 56 -3.30 -12.27 -21.19
CA ILE A 56 -3.33 -13.71 -21.50
C ILE A 56 -4.39 -14.02 -22.57
N CYS A 57 -5.64 -13.62 -22.34
CA CYS A 57 -6.73 -13.91 -23.28
C CYS A 57 -7.05 -12.78 -24.26
N LEU A 58 -6.45 -11.60 -24.08
CA LEU A 58 -6.64 -10.41 -24.93
C LEU A 58 -8.10 -9.94 -25.03
N GLN A 59 -8.90 -10.22 -24.00
CA GLN A 59 -10.29 -9.76 -23.86
C GLN A 59 -10.43 -8.79 -22.68
N LYS A 60 -11.58 -8.11 -22.56
CA LYS A 60 -11.93 -7.33 -21.34
C LYS A 60 -11.80 -8.24 -20.11
N HIS A 61 -11.32 -7.69 -19.00
CA HIS A 61 -11.12 -8.46 -17.77
C HIS A 61 -12.45 -9.04 -17.27
N ILE A 62 -12.44 -10.33 -16.95
CA ILE A 62 -13.52 -11.03 -16.24
C ILE A 62 -13.00 -11.31 -14.83
N ILE A 63 -13.61 -10.68 -13.82
CA ILE A 63 -13.11 -10.65 -12.44
C ILE A 63 -11.66 -10.12 -12.45
N PRO A 64 -11.47 -8.80 -12.62
CA PRO A 64 -10.14 -8.22 -12.75
C PRO A 64 -9.31 -8.52 -11.50
N THR A 65 -8.10 -9.04 -11.73
CA THR A 65 -7.20 -9.50 -10.67
C THR A 65 -5.79 -9.03 -10.99
N ALA A 66 -5.22 -8.23 -10.11
CA ALA A 66 -3.86 -7.72 -10.22
C ALA A 66 -2.85 -8.68 -9.57
N ILE A 67 -1.64 -8.74 -10.13
CA ILE A 67 -0.48 -9.36 -9.45
C ILE A 67 0.27 -8.24 -8.70
N SER A 68 0.36 -8.32 -7.38
CA SER A 68 1.01 -7.32 -6.53
C SER A 68 2.46 -7.03 -6.92
N VAL A 69 3.19 -8.05 -7.38
CA VAL A 69 4.61 -7.97 -7.74
C VAL A 69 4.86 -7.14 -9.01
N SER A 70 3.91 -7.08 -9.95
CA SER A 70 4.11 -6.45 -11.26
C SER A 70 3.09 -5.37 -11.62
N GLY A 71 1.98 -5.28 -10.89
CA GLY A 71 0.92 -4.30 -11.14
C GLY A 71 0.03 -4.62 -12.35
N TYR A 72 0.31 -5.68 -13.11
CA TYR A 72 -0.53 -6.08 -14.25
C TYR A 72 -1.84 -6.73 -13.81
N VAL A 73 -2.93 -6.37 -14.52
CA VAL A 73 -4.28 -6.89 -14.28
C VAL A 73 -4.64 -7.95 -15.34
N TYR A 74 -5.20 -9.06 -14.86
CA TYR A 74 -5.62 -10.22 -15.64
C TYR A 74 -7.05 -10.59 -15.27
N CYS A 75 -7.65 -11.50 -16.04
CA CYS A 75 -8.81 -12.24 -15.56
C CYS A 75 -8.36 -13.24 -14.48
N TYR A 76 -9.11 -13.35 -13.38
CA TYR A 76 -8.79 -14.30 -12.29
C TYR A 76 -8.46 -15.71 -12.80
N ARG A 77 -9.33 -16.29 -13.64
CA ARG A 77 -9.13 -17.65 -14.19
C ARG A 77 -7.84 -17.76 -15.00
N CYS A 78 -7.54 -16.75 -15.83
CA CYS A 78 -6.37 -16.78 -16.70
C CYS A 78 -5.08 -16.79 -15.89
N ILE A 79 -4.99 -15.93 -14.87
CA ILE A 79 -3.75 -15.80 -14.12
C ILE A 79 -3.52 -16.99 -13.18
N VAL A 80 -4.57 -17.50 -12.53
CA VAL A 80 -4.45 -18.70 -11.67
C VAL A 80 -3.92 -19.89 -12.46
N MET A 81 -4.47 -20.15 -13.67
CA MET A 81 -4.00 -21.24 -14.53
C MET A 81 -2.53 -21.07 -14.94
N HIS A 82 -2.07 -19.84 -15.18
CA HIS A 82 -0.68 -19.59 -15.55
C HIS A 82 0.27 -19.78 -14.36
N LEU A 83 -0.08 -19.23 -13.19
CA LEU A 83 0.75 -19.31 -11.99
C LEU A 83 0.88 -20.74 -11.48
N GLN A 84 -0.15 -21.57 -11.63
CA GLN A 84 -0.07 -23.00 -11.32
C GLN A 84 0.95 -23.76 -12.19
N LYS A 85 1.24 -23.28 -13.40
CA LYS A 85 2.18 -23.92 -14.33
C LYS A 85 3.60 -23.38 -14.20
N GLU A 86 3.76 -22.06 -14.08
CA GLU A 86 5.04 -21.38 -14.29
C GLU A 86 5.48 -20.47 -13.13
N SER A 87 4.63 -20.23 -12.11
CA SER A 87 4.90 -19.41 -10.91
C SER A 87 5.65 -18.09 -11.17
N LYS A 88 5.29 -17.41 -12.27
CA LYS A 88 5.86 -16.13 -12.68
C LYS A 88 4.84 -15.28 -13.41
N CYS A 89 5.02 -13.96 -13.39
CA CYS A 89 4.18 -13.03 -14.14
C CYS A 89 4.31 -13.28 -15.65
N PRO A 90 3.19 -13.39 -16.41
CA PRO A 90 3.23 -13.61 -17.85
C PRO A 90 3.99 -12.55 -18.64
N VAL A 91 3.94 -11.28 -18.19
CA VAL A 91 4.49 -10.11 -18.90
C VAL A 91 5.93 -9.85 -18.47
N THR A 92 6.16 -9.57 -17.18
CA THR A 92 7.49 -9.18 -16.67
C THR A 92 8.40 -10.36 -16.34
N LYS A 93 7.85 -11.58 -16.28
CA LYS A 93 8.54 -12.80 -15.82
C LYS A 93 9.04 -12.76 -14.37
N TYR A 94 8.63 -11.77 -13.59
CA TYR A 94 8.92 -11.71 -12.15
C TYR A 94 8.29 -12.89 -11.41
N PRO A 95 8.95 -13.44 -10.38
CA PRO A 95 8.40 -14.53 -9.59
C PRO A 95 7.08 -14.08 -8.95
N ALA A 96 6.03 -14.89 -9.11
CA ALA A 96 4.71 -14.59 -8.59
C ALA A 96 3.98 -15.89 -8.25
N THR A 97 3.20 -15.85 -7.19
CA THR A 97 2.43 -16.98 -6.67
C THR A 97 0.96 -16.61 -6.57
N ILE A 98 0.11 -17.59 -6.26
CA ILE A 98 -1.34 -17.36 -6.11
C ILE A 98 -1.63 -16.39 -4.95
N ASN A 99 -0.75 -16.33 -3.94
CA ASN A 99 -0.89 -15.41 -2.81
C ASN A 99 -0.67 -13.94 -3.18
N ASP A 100 -0.03 -13.70 -4.33
CA ASP A 100 0.24 -12.35 -4.85
C ASP A 100 -0.94 -11.79 -5.65
N LEU A 101 -2.04 -12.53 -5.76
CA LEU A 101 -3.24 -12.14 -6.48
C LEU A 101 -4.15 -11.28 -5.61
N ILE A 102 -4.47 -10.10 -6.11
CA ILE A 102 -5.39 -9.14 -5.48
C ILE A 102 -6.55 -8.91 -6.44
N ARG A 103 -7.78 -9.21 -6.00
CA ARG A 103 -8.98 -8.87 -6.78
C ARG A 103 -9.15 -7.36 -6.81
N VAL A 104 -9.34 -6.82 -8.02
CA VAL A 104 -9.69 -5.43 -8.23
C VAL A 104 -11.21 -5.31 -8.25
N TYR A 105 -11.75 -4.32 -7.55
CA TYR A 105 -13.16 -3.97 -7.59
C TYR A 105 -13.29 -2.68 -8.39
N THR A 106 -14.22 -2.67 -9.33
CA THR A 106 -14.51 -1.48 -10.14
C THR A 106 -15.89 -0.93 -9.78
N ASP A 107 -16.13 0.35 -10.04
CA ASP A 107 -17.43 0.97 -9.76
C ASP A 107 -18.58 0.30 -10.54
N GLU A 108 -18.28 -0.39 -11.65
CA GLU A 108 -19.24 -1.22 -12.40
C GLU A 108 -19.79 -2.41 -11.60
N ASP A 109 -19.13 -2.81 -10.51
CA ASP A 109 -19.47 -3.96 -9.67
C ASP A 109 -20.31 -3.60 -8.42
N SER A 110 -20.67 -2.32 -8.23
CA SER A 110 -21.43 -1.79 -7.06
C SER A 110 -22.92 -1.66 -7.35
#